data_AF-A0AA36JET3-F1
#
_entry.id   AF-A0AA36JET3-F1
#
_cell.length_a   1.000
_cell.length_b   1.000
_cell.length_c   1.000
_cell.angle_alpha   90.00
_cell.angle_beta   90.00
_cell.angle_gamma   90.00
#
_symmetry.space_group_name_H-M   'P 1'
#
loop_
_entity.id
_entity.type
_entity.pdbx_description
1 polymer ?
#
loop_
_entity_poly.entity_id
_entity_poly.type
_entity_poly.pdbx_seq_one_letter_code
_entity_poly.pdbx_strand_id
1 'polypeptide(L)'
;MGKGEKKEKKGPVVKEMRLRNLDLWSESCGRGICFQGPDMEPVTKDCTIHLHKHMQKVAFKKRAPRAVRVVRQFANKVMLTKDVRIDTKLNKFLWSNGVRNVPRRVRVRLSRKRNEDEEATEKMFTLVQHVPVESFKNLQTENVRDD
;
A
#
# COMPACT_ATOMS: atom_id res chain seq x y z
N MET A 1 79.60 -13.99 2.34
CA MET A 1 78.38 -13.46 2.97
C MET A 1 77.32 -13.29 1.89
N GLY A 2 76.25 -14.07 1.95
CA GLY A 2 75.17 -13.95 0.96
C GLY A 2 74.30 -15.19 0.84
N LYS A 3 73.10 -15.06 1.43
CA LYS A 3 71.80 -15.58 0.96
C LYS A 3 71.54 -17.09 1.04
N GLY A 4 70.63 -17.41 1.97
CA GLY A 4 69.31 -17.88 1.56
C GLY A 4 68.99 -19.31 1.93
N GLU A 5 68.13 -19.49 2.94
CA GLU A 5 67.09 -20.51 2.83
C GLU A 5 65.81 -20.07 3.54
N LYS A 6 64.70 -20.32 2.85
CA LYS A 6 63.36 -19.75 3.04
C LYS A 6 62.73 -20.24 4.34
N LYS A 7 62.38 -19.33 5.25
CA LYS A 7 61.35 -19.60 6.25
C LYS A 7 59.98 -19.29 5.66
N GLU A 8 59.24 -20.36 5.39
CA GLU A 8 57.84 -20.36 5.01
C GLU A 8 57.00 -19.62 6.06
N LYS A 9 56.63 -18.38 5.74
CA LYS A 9 55.66 -17.64 6.54
C LYS A 9 54.29 -18.22 6.21
N LYS A 10 53.71 -18.96 7.17
CA LYS A 10 52.29 -19.33 7.15
C LYS A 10 51.49 -18.04 6.95
N GLY A 11 50.88 -17.91 5.78
CA GLY A 11 49.99 -16.80 5.46
C GLY A 11 48.78 -16.79 6.39
N PRO A 12 48.03 -15.68 6.43
CA PRO A 12 46.80 -15.63 7.22
C PRO A 12 45.86 -16.74 6.74
N VAL A 13 45.27 -17.46 7.70
CA VAL A 13 44.25 -18.47 7.47
C VAL A 13 43.18 -17.85 6.58
N VAL A 14 43.11 -18.29 5.33
CA VAL A 14 42.01 -17.99 4.41
C VAL A 14 40.74 -18.57 5.00
N LYS A 15 40.02 -17.80 5.83
CA LYS A 15 38.59 -18.01 6.00
C LYS A 15 37.93 -17.49 4.73
N GLU A 16 37.97 -18.33 3.71
CA GLU A 16 37.10 -18.23 2.56
C GLU A 16 35.67 -18.59 2.99
N MET A 17 35.01 -17.66 3.68
CA MET A 17 33.55 -17.63 3.75
C MET A 17 33.06 -16.75 2.62
N ARG A 18 32.98 -17.41 1.46
CA ARG A 18 32.06 -17.21 0.36
C ARG A 18 30.87 -16.33 0.76
N LEU A 19 30.66 -15.24 0.01
CA LEU A 19 29.39 -14.52 -0.13
C LEU A 19 28.21 -15.51 -0.14
N ARG A 20 27.55 -15.64 1.01
CA ARG A 20 26.26 -16.30 1.25
C ARG A 20 25.75 -15.63 2.53
N ASN A 21 24.79 -14.71 2.49
CA ASN A 21 23.37 -15.03 2.41
C ASN A 21 22.56 -13.74 2.22
N LEU A 22 22.40 -13.32 0.97
CA LEU A 22 21.29 -12.45 0.57
C LEU A 22 20.12 -13.26 -0.03
N ASP A 23 20.21 -14.59 -0.01
CA ASP A 23 19.21 -15.53 -0.53
C ASP A 23 19.00 -16.73 0.43
N LEU A 24 18.78 -16.47 1.72
CA LEU A 24 18.28 -17.49 2.67
C LEU A 24 17.02 -17.02 3.36
N TRP A 25 15.99 -16.74 2.56
CA TRP A 25 14.61 -16.85 2.99
C TRP A 25 13.71 -17.30 1.82
N SER A 26 14.18 -18.30 1.07
CA SER A 26 13.45 -18.86 -0.07
C SER A 26 13.22 -20.38 0.01
N GLU A 27 13.81 -21.13 0.95
CA GLU A 27 13.82 -22.61 0.81
C GLU A 27 13.66 -23.37 2.14
N SER A 28 12.61 -23.04 2.89
CA SER A 28 12.08 -23.98 3.89
C SER A 28 10.57 -23.82 4.06
N CYS A 29 9.81 -24.27 3.05
CA CYS A 29 8.50 -24.87 3.30
C CYS A 29 8.13 -25.84 2.17
N GLY A 30 8.52 -27.10 2.32
CA GLY A 30 8.03 -28.25 1.56
C GLY A 30 6.60 -28.64 1.94
N ARG A 31 5.68 -27.68 1.89
CA ARG A 31 4.24 -27.93 1.77
C ARG A 31 3.75 -27.02 0.68
N GLY A 32 3.12 -27.60 -0.34
CA GLY A 32 2.34 -26.89 -1.34
C GLY A 32 1.11 -26.24 -0.70
N ILE A 33 1.34 -25.30 0.20
CA ILE A 33 0.35 -24.30 0.56
C ILE A 33 0.48 -23.21 -0.49
N CYS A 34 -0.33 -23.33 -1.55
CA CYS A 34 -0.85 -22.12 -2.13
C CYS A 34 -1.41 -21.31 -0.94
N PHE A 35 -0.79 -20.17 -0.60
CA PHE A 35 -1.36 -19.27 0.38
C PHE A 35 -2.57 -18.65 -0.32
N GLN A 36 -3.67 -19.42 -0.36
CA GLN A 36 -4.99 -18.88 -0.59
C GLN A 36 -5.14 -17.86 0.54
N GLY A 37 -4.94 -16.58 0.20
CA GLY A 37 -5.24 -15.50 1.12
C GLY A 37 -6.65 -15.72 1.66
N PRO A 38 -6.93 -15.30 2.90
CA PRO A 38 -8.23 -15.52 3.53
C PRO A 38 -9.35 -15.14 2.56
N ASP A 39 -10.39 -15.97 2.47
CA ASP A 39 -11.52 -15.75 1.56
C ASP A 39 -11.97 -14.29 1.64
N MET A 40 -11.79 -13.55 0.56
CA MET A 40 -11.96 -12.10 0.56
C MET A 40 -13.46 -11.80 0.48
N GLU A 41 -14.13 -11.79 1.63
CA GLU A 41 -15.56 -11.49 1.71
C GLU A 41 -15.87 -10.05 1.22
N PRO A 42 -17.05 -9.77 0.65
CA PRO A 42 -17.45 -8.39 0.40
C PRO A 42 -17.53 -7.64 1.73
N VAL A 43 -16.84 -6.51 1.83
CA VAL A 43 -16.74 -5.75 3.09
C VAL A 43 -16.87 -4.27 2.76
N THR A 44 -17.68 -3.57 3.57
CA THR A 44 -17.78 -2.11 3.56
C THR A 44 -17.14 -1.54 4.83
N LYS A 45 -16.26 -0.54 4.66
CA LYS A 45 -15.56 0.15 5.77
C LYS A 45 -15.61 1.65 5.59
N ASP A 46 -15.93 2.37 6.66
CA ASP A 46 -15.84 3.83 6.71
C ASP A 46 -14.51 4.23 7.38
N CYS A 47 -13.69 4.96 6.65
CA CYS A 47 -12.32 5.31 7.03
C CYS A 47 -12.09 6.82 6.90
N THR A 48 -11.28 7.39 7.79
CA THR A 48 -10.84 8.79 7.67
C THR A 48 -9.41 8.85 7.11
N ILE A 49 -9.22 9.50 5.96
CA ILE A 49 -7.89 9.69 5.34
C ILE A 49 -7.32 11.04 5.78
N HIS A 50 -6.13 11.02 6.37
CA HIS A 50 -5.42 12.23 6.79
C HIS A 50 -4.54 12.81 5.66
N LEU A 51 -5.16 13.42 4.65
CA LEU A 51 -4.47 13.95 3.46
C LEU A 51 -3.36 14.97 3.78
N HIS A 52 -3.53 15.82 4.79
CA HIS A 52 -2.52 16.83 5.13
C HIS A 52 -1.13 16.24 5.42
N LYS A 53 -1.05 15.04 6.02
CA LYS A 53 0.22 14.36 6.32
C LYS A 53 0.93 13.94 5.03
N HIS A 54 0.18 13.55 4.01
CA HIS A 54 0.70 13.10 2.72
C HIS A 54 1.03 14.24 1.75
N MET A 55 0.48 15.44 1.98
CA MET A 55 0.71 16.62 1.13
C MET A 55 1.90 17.49 1.59
N GLN A 56 2.55 17.13 2.70
CA GLN A 56 3.75 17.82 3.16
C GLN A 56 4.85 17.75 2.11
N LYS A 57 5.56 18.88 1.90
CA LYS A 57 6.68 18.99 0.95
C LYS A 57 6.32 18.75 -0.53
N VAL A 58 5.03 18.74 -0.89
CA VAL A 58 4.58 18.64 -2.29
C VAL A 58 4.34 20.02 -2.89
N ALA A 59 4.84 20.22 -4.11
CA ALA A 59 4.60 21.43 -4.90
C ALA A 59 3.10 21.69 -5.11
N PHE A 60 2.66 22.94 -5.00
CA PHE A 60 1.23 23.30 -5.00
C PHE A 60 0.47 22.78 -6.22
N LYS A 61 1.06 22.88 -7.42
CA LYS A 61 0.44 22.42 -8.67
C LYS A 61 0.17 20.91 -8.72
N LYS A 62 0.84 20.12 -7.88
CA LYS A 62 0.75 18.65 -7.87
C LYS A 62 -0.07 18.11 -6.70
N ARG A 63 -0.63 18.94 -5.83
CA ARG A 63 -1.30 18.48 -4.60
C ARG A 63 -2.59 17.72 -4.87
N ALA A 64 -3.56 18.30 -5.57
CA ALA A 64 -4.80 17.60 -5.91
C ALA A 64 -4.59 16.26 -6.65
N PRO A 65 -3.79 16.19 -7.75
CA PRO A 65 -3.54 14.91 -8.41
C PRO A 65 -2.77 13.93 -7.51
N ARG A 66 -1.89 14.41 -6.61
CA ARG A 66 -1.24 13.57 -5.62
C ARG A 66 -2.23 13.04 -4.58
N ALA A 67 -3.21 13.84 -4.16
CA ALA A 67 -4.23 13.42 -3.21
C ALA A 67 -5.07 12.25 -3.76
N VAL A 68 -5.48 12.33 -5.02
CA VAL A 68 -6.19 11.23 -5.70
C VAL A 68 -5.33 9.95 -5.72
N ARG A 69 -4.03 10.06 -6.01
CA ARG A 69 -3.10 8.92 -5.95
C ARG A 69 -2.96 8.34 -4.55
N VAL A 70 -2.93 9.20 -3.52
CA VAL A 70 -2.84 8.78 -2.11
C VAL A 70 -4.10 8.04 -1.69
N VAL A 71 -5.29 8.51 -2.10
CA VAL A 71 -6.56 7.82 -1.84
C VAL A 71 -6.56 6.42 -2.48
N ARG A 72 -6.08 6.30 -3.73
CA ARG A 72 -5.94 5.00 -4.40
C ARG A 72 -4.99 4.07 -3.65
N GLN A 73 -3.81 4.57 -3.25
CA GLN A 73 -2.84 3.81 -2.48
C GLN A 73 -3.39 3.37 -1.10
N PHE A 74 -4.18 4.23 -0.47
CA PHE A 74 -4.83 3.92 0.80
C PHE A 74 -5.85 2.79 0.64
N ALA A 75 -6.71 2.86 -0.38
CA ALA A 75 -7.68 1.82 -0.68
C ALA A 75 -7.00 0.47 -1.00
N ASN A 76 -5.94 0.47 -1.82
CA ASN A 76 -5.16 -0.73 -2.10
C ASN A 76 -4.60 -1.38 -0.82
N LYS A 77 -4.09 -0.55 0.11
CA LYS A 77 -3.50 -1.03 1.36
C LYS A 77 -4.54 -1.59 2.33
N VAL A 78 -5.71 -0.97 2.43
CA VAL A 78 -6.75 -1.35 3.40
C VAL A 78 -7.57 -2.54 2.93
N MET A 79 -7.91 -2.60 1.64
CA MET A 79 -8.78 -3.63 1.09
C MET A 79 -8.02 -4.76 0.38
N LEU A 80 -6.71 -4.61 0.19
CA LEU A 80 -5.82 -5.56 -0.49
C LEU A 80 -6.26 -5.91 -1.92
N THR A 81 -6.92 -4.97 -2.61
CA THR A 81 -7.32 -5.10 -4.02
C THR A 81 -6.41 -4.26 -4.92
N LYS A 82 -6.15 -4.74 -6.14
CA LYS A 82 -5.41 -3.96 -7.14
C LYS A 82 -6.29 -2.98 -7.90
N ASP A 83 -7.52 -3.40 -8.25
CA ASP A 83 -8.50 -2.53 -8.91
C ASP A 83 -9.22 -1.63 -7.89
N VAL A 84 -9.08 -0.31 -8.07
CA VAL A 84 -9.70 0.71 -7.22
C VAL A 84 -10.35 1.76 -8.09
N ARG A 85 -11.67 1.86 -7.91
CA ARG A 85 -12.53 2.79 -8.63
C ARG A 85 -12.91 3.93 -7.69
N ILE A 86 -12.57 5.15 -8.08
CA ILE A 86 -12.85 6.36 -7.29
C ILE A 86 -14.18 6.93 -7.77
N ASP A 87 -15.10 7.15 -6.85
CA ASP A 87 -16.38 7.76 -7.18
C ASP A 87 -16.23 9.22 -7.64
N THR A 88 -17.14 9.64 -8.50
CA THR A 88 -17.18 11.01 -9.04
C THR A 88 -17.41 12.05 -7.95
N LYS A 89 -18.22 11.75 -6.91
CA LYS A 89 -18.47 12.68 -5.79
C LYS A 89 -17.21 12.90 -4.97
N LEU A 90 -16.45 11.83 -4.70
CA LEU A 90 -15.17 11.92 -4.02
C LEU A 90 -14.15 12.71 -4.84
N ASN A 91 -14.11 12.49 -6.15
CA ASN A 91 -13.23 13.27 -7.02
C ASN A 91 -13.62 14.76 -6.97
N LYS A 92 -14.89 15.11 -7.14
CA LYS A 92 -15.36 16.51 -7.03
C LYS A 92 -14.98 17.14 -5.68
N PHE A 93 -15.13 16.41 -4.58
CA PHE A 93 -14.76 16.90 -3.25
C PHE A 93 -13.25 17.15 -3.09
N LEU A 94 -12.41 16.28 -3.65
CA LEU A 94 -10.96 16.50 -3.62
C LEU A 94 -10.52 17.73 -4.42
N TRP A 95 -11.28 18.08 -5.47
CA TRP A 95 -10.99 19.20 -6.36
C TRP A 95 -11.79 20.48 -6.02
N SER A 96 -12.68 20.47 -5.03
CA SER A 96 -13.61 21.58 -4.74
C SER A 96 -12.90 22.90 -4.42
N ASN A 97 -11.76 22.83 -3.72
CA ASN A 97 -10.97 23.99 -3.29
C ASN A 97 -9.83 24.33 -4.26
N GLY A 98 -9.82 23.70 -5.45
CA GLY A 98 -8.78 23.83 -6.45
C GLY A 98 -7.49 23.06 -6.14
N VAL A 99 -6.47 23.27 -6.96
CA VAL A 99 -5.24 22.45 -6.96
C VAL A 99 -4.36 22.64 -5.72
N ARG A 100 -4.33 23.86 -5.15
CA ARG A 100 -3.43 24.25 -4.05
C ARG A 100 -3.93 23.77 -2.68
N ASN A 101 -5.24 23.81 -2.45
CA ASN A 101 -5.84 23.69 -1.12
C ASN A 101 -6.72 22.44 -0.98
N VAL A 102 -6.11 21.26 -1.12
CA VAL A 102 -6.80 19.98 -0.89
C VAL A 102 -7.38 19.91 0.53
N PRO A 103 -8.57 19.31 0.74
CA PRO A 103 -9.11 19.04 2.07
C PRO A 103 -8.09 18.37 2.99
N ARG A 104 -8.01 18.80 4.26
CA ARG A 104 -7.02 18.27 5.22
C ARG A 104 -7.28 16.82 5.59
N ARG A 105 -8.56 16.47 5.72
CA ARG A 105 -9.08 15.13 6.05
C ARG A 105 -10.30 14.85 5.20
N VAL A 106 -10.52 13.58 4.88
CA VAL A 106 -11.69 13.11 4.10
C VAL A 106 -12.21 11.83 4.74
N ARG A 107 -13.53 11.74 4.96
CA ARG A 107 -14.19 10.50 5.32
C ARG A 107 -14.62 9.81 4.04
N VAL A 108 -14.18 8.56 3.89
CA VAL A 108 -14.45 7.73 2.72
C VAL A 108 -15.10 6.43 3.14
N ARG A 109 -16.04 5.96 2.33
CA ARG A 109 -16.59 4.61 2.40
C ARG A 109 -15.89 3.76 1.36
N LEU A 110 -15.27 2.68 1.81
CA LEU A 110 -14.59 1.68 0.99
C LEU A 110 -15.50 0.47 0.91
N SER A 111 -16.03 0.19 -0.28
CA SER A 111 -16.85 -1.01 -0.51
C SER A 111 -16.11 -1.94 -1.44
N ARG A 112 -15.75 -3.13 -0.95
CA ARG A 112 -15.23 -4.21 -1.79
C ARG A 112 -16.40 -5.02 -2.33
N LYS A 113 -16.55 -5.02 -3.66
CA LYS A 113 -17.61 -5.72 -4.37
C LYS A 113 -17.02 -6.76 -5.33
N ARG A 114 -17.81 -7.79 -5.63
CA ARG A 114 -17.47 -8.77 -6.67
C ARG A 114 -17.72 -8.12 -8.04
N ASN A 115 -16.84 -8.41 -9.00
CA ASN A 115 -17.05 -7.96 -10.36
C ASN A 115 -18.07 -8.87 -11.05
N GLU A 116 -18.98 -8.29 -11.83
CA GLU A 116 -19.99 -9.02 -12.60
C GLU A 116 -19.51 -9.30 -14.03
N ASP A 117 -18.52 -8.56 -14.54
CA ASP A 117 -17.99 -8.78 -15.88
C ASP A 117 -17.01 -9.95 -15.91
N GLU A 118 -17.27 -10.93 -16.77
CA GLU A 118 -16.46 -12.14 -16.95
C GLU A 118 -15.08 -11.88 -17.58
N GLU A 119 -14.87 -10.71 -18.21
CA GLU A 119 -13.61 -10.35 -18.88
C GLU A 119 -12.60 -9.64 -17.94
N ALA A 120 -12.99 -9.30 -16.71
CA ALA A 120 -12.11 -8.58 -15.80
C ALA A 120 -10.99 -9.47 -15.25
N THR A 121 -9.76 -8.97 -15.30
CA THR A 121 -8.56 -9.68 -14.80
C THR A 121 -8.60 -9.96 -13.29
N GLU A 122 -9.31 -9.13 -12.52
CA GLU A 122 -9.37 -9.22 -11.06
C GLU A 122 -10.83 -9.47 -10.61
N LYS A 123 -11.02 -10.44 -9.73
CA LYS A 123 -12.36 -10.91 -9.28
C LYS A 123 -13.13 -9.89 -8.44
N MET A 124 -12.42 -8.97 -7.80
CA MET A 124 -12.97 -7.99 -6.86
C MET A 124 -12.40 -6.62 -7.13
N PHE A 125 -13.26 -5.60 -7.02
CA PHE A 125 -12.86 -4.21 -7.07
C PHE A 125 -13.29 -3.49 -5.79
N THR A 126 -12.56 -2.43 -5.46
CA THR A 126 -12.96 -1.53 -4.37
C THR A 126 -13.52 -0.25 -4.96
N LEU A 127 -14.76 0.08 -4.60
CA LEU A 127 -15.36 1.38 -4.85
C LEU A 127 -15.10 2.30 -3.65
N VAL A 128 -14.57 3.49 -3.93
CA VAL A 128 -14.30 4.51 -2.92
C VAL A 128 -15.30 5.65 -3.07
N GLN A 129 -16.17 5.81 -2.08
CA GLN A 129 -17.18 6.87 -2.03
C GLN A 129 -16.82 7.92 -0.96
N HIS A 130 -17.31 9.13 -1.14
CA HIS A 130 -17.19 10.19 -0.13
C HIS A 130 -18.40 10.16 0.79
N VAL A 131 -18.15 10.13 2.11
CA VAL A 131 -19.17 10.34 3.12
C VAL A 131 -19.05 11.78 3.63
N PRO A 132 -20.03 12.66 3.39
CA PRO A 132 -20.02 14.01 3.93
C PRO A 132 -20.22 13.93 5.45
N VAL A 133 -19.32 14.55 6.21
CA VAL A 133 -19.39 14.64 7.67
C VAL A 133 -19.08 16.07 8.08
N GLU A 134 -19.80 16.58 9.07
CA GLU A 134 -19.60 17.94 9.58
C GLU A 134 -18.33 18.03 10.46
N SER A 135 -18.06 16.99 11.25
CA SER A 135 -16.94 16.93 12.18
C SER A 135 -16.14 15.63 12.05
N PHE A 136 -14.82 15.74 12.22
CA PHE A 136 -13.87 14.62 12.18
C PHE A 136 -13.33 14.24 13.57
N LYS A 137 -13.93 14.75 14.65
CA LYS A 137 -13.50 14.45 16.02
C LYS A 137 -13.99 13.05 16.42
N ASN A 138 -13.11 12.23 16.98
CA ASN A 138 -13.41 10.87 17.48
C ASN A 138 -13.96 9.85 16.47
N LEU A 139 -13.99 10.17 15.17
CA LEU A 139 -14.38 9.20 14.14
C LEU A 139 -13.27 8.17 13.93
N GLN A 140 -13.52 6.93 14.35
CA GLN A 140 -12.64 5.79 14.13
C GLN A 140 -13.03 5.04 12.84
N THR A 141 -12.24 4.04 12.47
CA THR A 141 -12.58 3.16 11.34
C THR A 141 -13.67 2.20 11.78
N GLU A 142 -14.76 2.16 11.02
CA GLU A 142 -15.94 1.35 11.34
C GLU A 142 -16.25 0.42 10.16
N ASN A 143 -16.63 -0.82 10.45
CA ASN A 143 -17.14 -1.74 9.45
C ASN A 143 -18.64 -1.49 9.31
N VAL A 144 -19.07 -0.97 8.17
CA VAL A 144 -20.49 -0.73 7.90
C VAL A 144 -21.09 -2.02 7.35
N ARG A 145 -22.20 -2.44 7.95
CA ARG A 145 -23.06 -3.47 7.37
C ARG A 145 -24.12 -2.72 6.56
N ASP A 146 -24.24 -3.05 5.28
CA ASP A 146 -25.35 -2.59 4.48
C ASP A 146 -26.52 -3.54 4.82
N ASP A 147 -27.44 -3.11 5.71
CA ASP A 147 -28.69 -3.82 6.04
C ASP A 147 -29.69 -3.78 4.86
#